data_AF-A0A1A9F278-F1
#
_entry.id   AF-A0A1A9F278-F1
#
_cell.length_a   1.000
_cell.length_b   1.000
_cell.length_c   1.000
_cell.angle_alpha   90.00
_cell.angle_beta   90.00
_cell.angle_gamma   90.00
#
_symmetry.space_group_name_H-M   'P 1'
#
loop_
_entity.id
_entity.type
_entity.pdbx_description
1 polymer ?
#
loop_
_entity_poly.entity_id
_entity_poly.type
_entity_poly.pdbx_seq_one_letter_code
_entity_poly.pdbx_strand_id
1 'polypeptide(L)'
;MAGDTDSKDKREARTLAIAIVVLLVLLLGAAVLLLPQLAEISRVSLEPGLGLKDAAVISFFVTIALMVVFAIAAGDGFIGEIQFMLAGFASFFVIIWLMLAWIF
;
A
#
# COMPACT_ATOMS: atom_id res chain seq x y z
N MET A 1 1.09 29.45 49.52
CA MET A 1 2.12 28.92 48.61
C MET A 1 1.59 27.94 47.54
N ALA A 2 0.31 27.53 47.54
CA ALA A 2 -0.24 26.58 46.54
C ALA A 2 -0.76 27.22 45.23
N GLY A 3 -0.91 28.55 45.14
CA GLY A 3 -1.41 29.24 43.95
C GLY A 3 -0.34 29.50 42.87
N ASP A 4 0.94 29.60 43.26
CA ASP A 4 2.05 29.78 42.33
C ASP A 4 2.39 28.50 41.55
N THR A 5 2.15 27.32 42.14
CA THR A 5 2.38 26.03 41.50
C THR A 5 1.35 25.73 40.40
N ASP A 6 0.06 26.01 40.63
CA ASP A 6 -1.03 25.75 39.65
C ASP A 6 -0.94 26.67 38.41
N SER A 7 -0.53 27.92 38.59
CA SER A 7 -0.35 28.87 37.48
C SER A 7 0.90 28.58 36.64
N LYS A 8 1.93 27.99 37.26
CA LYS A 8 3.15 27.53 36.59
C LYS A 8 2.90 26.27 35.76
N ASP A 9 2.20 25.27 36.31
CA ASP A 9 1.80 24.05 35.58
C ASP A 9 0.93 24.37 34.36
N LYS A 10 -0.03 25.30 34.47
CA LYS A 10 -0.84 25.75 33.33
C LYS A 10 -0.03 26.43 32.23
N ARG A 11 1.02 27.19 32.59
CA ARG A 11 1.92 27.82 31.61
C ARG A 11 2.82 26.79 30.93
N GLU A 12 3.34 25.82 31.68
CA GLU A 12 4.14 24.72 31.12
C GLU A 12 3.29 23.87 30.18
N ALA A 13 2.09 23.45 30.60
CA ALA A 13 1.15 22.72 29.76
C ALA A 13 0.77 23.49 28.47
N ARG A 14 0.52 24.80 28.57
CA ARG A 14 0.23 25.64 27.40
C ARG A 14 1.43 25.76 26.46
N THR A 15 2.63 25.90 27.02
CA THR A 15 3.88 26.00 26.23
C THR A 15 4.14 24.69 25.49
N LEU A 16 3.91 23.56 26.16
CA LEU A 16 4.04 22.21 25.59
C LEU A 16 3.00 21.97 24.50
N ALA A 17 1.74 22.37 24.72
CA ALA A 17 0.69 22.31 23.71
C ALA A 17 1.02 23.17 22.47
N ILE A 18 1.53 24.39 22.66
CA ILE A 18 1.96 25.25 21.56
C ILE A 18 3.13 24.60 20.80
N ALA A 19 4.12 24.04 21.51
CA ALA A 19 5.25 23.35 20.88
C ALA A 19 4.78 22.17 20.02
N ILE A 20 3.81 21.37 20.51
CA ILE A 20 3.21 20.27 19.75
C ILE A 20 2.47 20.79 18.51
N VAL A 21 1.67 21.84 18.64
CA VAL A 21 0.95 22.43 17.50
C VAL A 21 1.92 22.95 16.44
N VAL A 22 2.98 23.65 16.86
CA VAL A 22 4.03 24.13 15.95
C VAL A 22 4.72 22.95 15.26
N LEU A 23 5.05 21.89 16.00
CA LEU A 23 5.65 20.69 15.44
C LEU A 23 4.74 20.03 14.39
N LEU A 24 3.43 19.93 14.67
CA LEU A 24 2.45 19.36 13.74
C LEU A 24 2.29 20.21 12.47
N VAL A 25 2.28 21.54 12.60
CA VAL A 25 2.23 22.45 11.46
C VAL A 25 3.48 22.31 10.59
N LEU A 26 4.67 22.20 11.21
CA LEU A 26 5.92 21.96 10.49
C LEU A 26 5.91 20.60 9.76
N LEU A 27 5.40 19.55 10.42
CA LEU A 27 5.26 18.22 9.83
C LEU A 27 4.30 18.22 8.63
N LEU A 28 3.15 18.88 8.76
CA LEU A 28 2.19 19.02 7.65
C LEU A 28 2.79 19.83 6.50
N GLY A 29 3.49 20.92 6.80
CA GLY A 29 4.22 21.70 5.80
C GLY A 29 5.26 20.87 5.06
N ALA A 30 6.08 20.10 5.78
CA ALA A 30 7.05 19.19 5.20
C ALA A 30 6.40 18.09 4.35
N ALA A 31 5.30 17.50 4.81
CA ALA A 31 4.55 16.51 4.05
C ALA A 31 4.02 17.07 2.72
N VAL A 32 3.46 18.29 2.73
CA VAL A 32 2.99 18.97 1.52
C VAL A 32 4.14 19.26 0.54
N LEU A 33 5.31 19.65 1.06
CA LEU A 33 6.50 19.89 0.23
C LEU A 33 7.11 18.60 -0.36
N LEU A 34 6.89 17.46 0.29
CA LEU A 34 7.34 16.15 -0.20
C LEU A 34 6.37 15.50 -1.20
N LEU A 35 5.09 15.91 -1.23
CA LEU A 35 4.11 15.41 -2.21
C LEU A 35 4.58 15.44 -3.67
N PRO A 36 5.18 16.53 -4.22
CA PRO A 36 5.63 16.53 -5.61
C PRO A 36 6.77 15.52 -5.85
N GLN A 37 7.66 15.33 -4.88
CA GLN A 37 8.75 14.36 -4.99
C GLN A 37 8.22 12.92 -4.92
N LEU A 38 7.23 12.66 -4.06
CA LEU A 38 6.52 11.37 -4.01
C LEU A 38 5.75 11.10 -5.30
N ALA A 39 5.12 12.11 -5.88
CA ALA A 39 4.44 12.01 -7.17
C ALA A 39 5.44 11.72 -8.29
N GLU A 40 6.60 12.37 -8.30
CA GLU A 40 7.65 12.14 -9.29
C GLU A 40 8.30 10.76 -9.14
N ILE A 41 8.50 10.27 -7.91
CA ILE A 41 8.92 8.89 -7.65
C ILE A 41 7.87 7.90 -8.15
N SER A 42 6.58 8.16 -7.91
CA SER A 42 5.54 7.33 -8.50
C SER A 42 5.59 7.41 -10.03
N ARG A 43 5.85 8.58 -10.63
CA ARG A 43 5.98 8.69 -12.09
C ARG A 43 7.14 7.93 -12.70
N VAL A 44 8.28 7.96 -12.02
CA VAL A 44 9.51 7.40 -12.58
C VAL A 44 9.66 5.92 -12.25
N SER A 45 9.12 5.48 -11.11
CA SER A 45 9.31 4.11 -10.61
C SER A 45 8.03 3.27 -10.55
N LEU A 46 6.84 3.89 -10.58
CA LEU A 46 5.55 3.22 -10.45
C LEU A 46 4.57 3.50 -11.62
N GLU A 47 4.77 4.51 -12.47
CA GLU A 47 3.97 4.80 -13.69
C GLU A 47 4.53 4.17 -14.99
N PRO A 48 5.75 3.60 -15.07
CA PRO A 48 6.08 2.80 -16.25
C PRO A 48 5.57 1.38 -16.02
N GLY A 49 4.51 0.99 -16.72
CA GLY A 49 4.11 -0.41 -16.84
C GLY A 49 5.31 -1.31 -17.16
N LEU A 50 5.37 -2.48 -16.52
CA LEU A 50 6.52 -3.40 -16.54
C LEU A 50 6.82 -3.98 -17.94
N GLY A 51 6.06 -3.59 -18.96
CA GLY A 51 6.11 -4.15 -20.30
C GLY A 51 5.50 -5.56 -20.35
N LEU A 52 5.01 -5.95 -21.53
CA LEU A 52 4.27 -7.21 -21.70
C LEU A 52 5.07 -8.46 -21.30
N LYS A 53 6.38 -8.46 -21.53
CA LYS A 53 7.25 -9.60 -21.26
C LYS A 53 7.47 -9.83 -19.78
N ASP A 54 7.91 -8.81 -19.05
CA ASP A 54 8.25 -8.96 -17.64
C ASP A 54 6.98 -9.06 -16.78
N ALA A 55 5.91 -8.35 -17.16
CA ALA A 55 4.59 -8.51 -16.57
C ALA A 55 4.06 -9.95 -16.70
N ALA A 56 4.30 -10.65 -17.81
CA ALA A 56 3.84 -12.03 -18.01
C ALA A 56 4.53 -13.01 -17.06
N VAL A 57 5.83 -12.80 -16.80
CA VAL A 57 6.59 -13.65 -15.87
C VAL A 57 6.07 -13.44 -14.45
N ILE A 58 5.93 -12.19 -14.03
CA ILE A 58 5.47 -11.85 -12.68
C ILE A 58 4.03 -12.31 -12.47
N SER A 59 3.12 -12.03 -13.40
CA SER A 59 1.72 -12.45 -13.30
C SER A 59 1.57 -13.97 -13.25
N PHE A 60 2.40 -14.73 -13.97
CA PHE A 60 2.39 -16.19 -13.92
C PHE A 60 2.69 -16.71 -12.51
N PHE A 61 3.78 -16.25 -11.88
CA PHE A 61 4.14 -16.68 -10.53
C PHE A 61 3.13 -16.23 -9.47
N VAL A 62 2.62 -14.99 -9.58
CA VAL A 62 1.58 -14.48 -8.67
C VAL A 62 0.30 -15.31 -8.80
N THR A 63 -0.11 -15.62 -10.02
CA THR A 63 -1.31 -16.44 -10.25
C THR A 63 -1.13 -17.85 -9.71
N ILE A 64 0.04 -18.47 -9.88
CA ILE A 64 0.33 -19.79 -9.29
C ILE A 64 0.24 -19.73 -7.76
N ALA A 65 0.87 -18.74 -7.12
CA ALA A 65 0.80 -18.59 -5.67
C ALA A 65 -0.66 -18.46 -5.19
N LEU A 66 -1.47 -17.69 -5.92
CA LEU A 66 -2.89 -17.48 -5.63
C LEU A 66 -3.70 -18.77 -5.83
N MET A 67 -3.41 -19.55 -6.87
CA MET A 67 -4.00 -20.88 -7.07
C MET A 67 -3.63 -21.86 -5.96
N VAL A 68 -2.40 -21.81 -5.43
CA VAL A 68 -1.99 -22.65 -4.29
C VAL A 68 -2.79 -22.28 -3.04
N VAL A 69 -3.02 -20.99 -2.78
CA VAL A 69 -3.87 -20.54 -1.66
C VAL A 69 -5.31 -21.05 -1.84
N PHE A 70 -5.87 -20.96 -3.04
CA PHE A 70 -7.20 -21.51 -3.32
C PHE A 70 -7.26 -23.02 -3.25
N ALA A 71 -6.20 -23.72 -3.65
CA ALA A 71 -6.09 -25.17 -3.52
C ALA A 71 -6.20 -25.61 -2.06
N ILE A 72 -5.46 -24.93 -1.18
CA ILE A 72 -5.47 -25.20 0.26
C ILE A 72 -6.84 -24.86 0.86
N ALA A 73 -7.44 -23.74 0.44
CA ALA A 73 -8.77 -23.32 0.92
C ALA A 73 -9.90 -24.24 0.44
N ALA A 74 -9.78 -24.82 -0.75
CA ALA A 74 -10.79 -25.72 -1.34
C ALA A 74 -10.79 -27.12 -0.70
N GLY A 75 -9.70 -27.55 -0.05
CA GLY A 75 -9.62 -28.84 0.61
C GLY A 75 -9.82 -30.01 -0.36
N ASP A 76 -10.87 -30.81 -0.14
CA ASP A 76 -11.18 -32.03 -0.92
C ASP A 76 -11.89 -31.74 -2.26
N GLY A 77 -12.41 -30.52 -2.46
CA GLY A 77 -13.07 -30.10 -3.70
C GLY A 77 -12.11 -29.89 -4.90
N PHE A 78 -10.80 -29.87 -4.63
CA PHE A 78 -9.78 -29.48 -5.60
C PHE A 78 -9.74 -30.37 -6.85
N ILE A 79 -9.72 -31.71 -6.67
CA ILE A 79 -9.59 -32.65 -7.78
C ILE A 79 -10.86 -32.67 -8.65
N GLY A 80 -12.03 -32.51 -8.04
CA GLY A 80 -13.31 -32.45 -8.75
C GLY A 80 -13.50 -31.16 -9.55
N GLU A 81 -12.86 -30.07 -9.13
CA GLU A 81 -13.06 -28.72 -9.68
C GLU A 81 -11.89 -28.20 -10.51
N ILE A 82 -10.96 -29.07 -10.93
CA ILE A 82 -9.77 -28.69 -11.74
C ILE A 82 -10.13 -27.85 -12.97
N GLN A 83 -11.26 -28.14 -13.63
CA GLN A 83 -11.74 -27.36 -14.78
C GLN A 83 -12.07 -25.90 -14.44
N PHE A 84 -12.65 -25.65 -13.26
CA PHE A 84 -12.96 -24.30 -12.78
C PHE A 84 -11.70 -23.59 -12.31
N MET A 85 -10.77 -24.34 -11.72
CA MET A 85 -9.48 -23.79 -11.36
C MET A 85 -8.63 -23.40 -12.57
N LEU A 86 -8.65 -24.18 -13.66
CA LEU A 86 -7.96 -23.85 -14.91
C LEU A 86 -8.52 -22.58 -15.56
N ALA A 87 -9.85 -22.47 -15.59
CA ALA A 87 -10.51 -21.26 -16.05
C ALA A 87 -10.20 -20.06 -15.15
N GLY A 88 -10.20 -20.27 -13.82
CA GLY A 88 -9.79 -19.27 -12.84
C GLY A 88 -8.35 -18.82 -13.04
N PHE A 89 -7.42 -19.74 -13.21
CA PHE A 89 -6.02 -19.46 -13.50
C PHE A 89 -5.88 -18.56 -14.73
N ALA A 90 -6.48 -18.93 -15.86
CA ALA A 90 -6.40 -18.14 -17.09
C ALA A 90 -7.00 -16.74 -16.90
N SER A 91 -8.12 -16.63 -16.17
CA SER A 91 -8.80 -15.36 -15.88
C SER A 91 -7.94 -14.44 -15.02
N PHE A 92 -7.45 -14.94 -13.88
CA PHE A 92 -6.58 -14.19 -12.97
C PHE A 92 -5.26 -13.82 -13.64
N PHE A 93 -4.66 -14.75 -14.40
CA PHE A 93 -3.45 -14.49 -15.14
C PHE A 93 -3.61 -13.33 -16.11
N VAL A 94 -4.65 -13.34 -16.96
CA VAL A 94 -4.88 -12.27 -17.94
C VAL A 94 -5.15 -10.93 -17.26
N ILE A 95 -5.96 -10.90 -16.21
CA ILE A 95 -6.26 -9.66 -15.47
C ILE A 95 -4.98 -9.11 -14.84
N ILE A 96 -4.26 -9.91 -14.05
CA ILE A 96 -3.04 -9.46 -13.36
C ILE A 96 -1.96 -9.06 -14.36
N TRP A 97 -1.83 -9.81 -15.46
CA TRP A 97 -0.88 -9.51 -16.52
C TRP A 97 -1.16 -8.15 -17.17
N LEU A 98 -2.40 -7.88 -17.56
CA LEU A 98 -2.76 -6.60 -18.18
C LEU A 98 -2.67 -5.45 -17.18
N MET A 99 -3.01 -5.66 -15.91
CA MET A 99 -2.82 -4.66 -14.87
C MET A 99 -1.34 -4.29 -14.69
N LEU A 100 -0.45 -5.28 -14.60
CA LEU A 100 1.00 -5.06 -14.47
C LEU A 100 1.64 -4.49 -15.74
N ALA A 101 1.11 -4.85 -16.92
CA ALA A 101 1.63 -4.39 -18.20
C ALA A 101 1.17 -2.96 -18.55
N TRP A 102 -0.02 -2.53 -18.10
CA TRP A 102 -0.69 -1.32 -18.61
C TRP A 102 -1.25 -0.35 -17.56
N ILE A 103 -1.57 -0.81 -16.34
CA ILE A 103 -2.23 0.03 -15.30
C ILE A 103 -1.19 0.67 -14.34
N PHE A 104 0.03 0.83 -14.84
CA PHE A 104 1.05 1.65 -14.24
C PHE A 104 1.49 2.65 -15.30
#